data_AF-X8JEM2-F1
#
_entry.id   AF-X8JEM2-F1
#
_cell.length_a   1.000
_cell.length_b   1.000
_cell.length_c   1.000
_cell.angle_alpha   90.00
_cell.angle_beta   90.00
_cell.angle_gamma   90.00
#
_symmetry.space_group_name_H-M   'P 1'
#
loop_
_entity.id
_entity.type
_entity.pdbx_description
1 polymer ?
#
loop_
_entity_poly.entity_id
_entity_poly.type
_entity_poly.pdbx_seq_one_letter_code
_entity_poly.pdbx_strand_id
1 'polypeptide(L)'
;MDEAIRRLQAAASVGADVAFIEGVKTKELLEKTVKALYPTPVLVNVISGGLTPSFTTMEAEAMGAKIIIFSLVSAVAAVHAIREAMALLKKTGTDHTSARGMDPRKFFEVVGLDEVIEIDRRAGGTSLSSI
;
A
#
# COMPACT_ATOMS: atom_id res chain seq x y z
N MET A 1 2.62 -0.56 26.18
CA MET A 1 1.41 -0.09 25.48
C MET A 1 0.88 1.19 26.13
N ASP A 2 0.70 1.24 27.45
CA ASP A 2 0.11 2.42 28.09
C ASP A 2 0.90 3.72 27.84
N GLU A 3 2.24 3.67 27.83
CA GLU A 3 3.07 4.82 27.44
C GLU A 3 2.85 5.28 25.99
N ALA A 4 2.61 4.35 25.06
CA ALA A 4 2.33 4.70 23.67
C ALA A 4 0.99 5.43 23.56
N ILE A 5 -0.05 4.94 24.25
CA ILE A 5 -1.36 5.61 24.32
C ILE A 5 -1.22 7.00 24.92
N ARG A 6 -0.45 7.17 26.02
CA ARG A 6 -0.21 8.48 26.64
C ARG A 6 0.41 9.48 25.66
N ARG A 7 1.39 9.03 24.87
CA ARG A 7 2.04 9.86 23.84
C ARG A 7 1.07 10.22 22.71
N LEU A 8 0.25 9.27 22.27
CA LEU A 8 -0.75 9.50 21.24
C LEU A 8 -1.86 10.46 21.70
N GLN A 9 -2.29 10.38 22.96
CA GLN A 9 -3.21 11.35 23.56
C GLN A 9 -2.61 12.75 23.65
N ALA A 10 -1.34 12.86 24.04
CA ALA A 10 -0.64 14.14 24.06
C ALA A 10 -0.53 14.73 22.63
N ALA A 11 -0.20 13.91 21.62
CA ALA A 11 -0.19 14.32 20.23
C ALA A 11 -1.58 14.80 19.76
N ALA A 12 -2.64 14.06 20.09
CA ALA A 12 -4.01 14.45 19.78
C ALA A 12 -4.39 15.79 20.45
N SER A 13 -3.98 16.03 21.70
CA SER A 13 -4.27 17.28 22.42
C SER A 13 -3.62 18.52 21.82
N VAL A 14 -2.55 18.35 21.03
CA VAL A 14 -1.87 19.46 20.32
C VAL A 14 -2.30 19.55 18.85
N GLY A 15 -3.34 18.82 18.44
CA GLY A 15 -3.98 18.94 17.14
C GLY A 15 -3.61 17.88 16.10
N ALA A 16 -3.07 16.73 16.50
CA ALA A 16 -2.91 15.62 15.56
C ALA A 16 -4.28 15.05 15.14
N ASP A 17 -4.53 14.96 13.82
CA ASP A 17 -5.82 14.53 13.26
C ASP A 17 -6.06 13.01 13.36
N VAL A 18 -4.99 12.21 13.38
CA VAL A 18 -5.04 10.75 13.39
C VAL A 18 -3.94 10.22 14.29
N ALA A 19 -4.29 9.26 15.14
CA ALA A 19 -3.34 8.55 16.00
C ALA A 19 -2.85 7.27 15.30
N PHE A 20 -1.58 7.21 14.96
CA PHE A 20 -0.96 6.02 14.41
C PHE A 20 -0.35 5.17 15.53
N ILE A 21 -0.95 4.00 15.81
CA ILE A 21 -0.39 3.00 16.71
C ILE A 21 0.36 1.91 15.96
N GLU A 22 1.60 1.65 16.36
CA GLU A 22 2.46 0.62 15.78
C GLU A 22 2.54 -0.64 16.65
N GLY A 23 2.69 -1.81 16.02
CA GLY A 23 3.02 -3.07 16.70
C GLY A 23 1.91 -3.62 17.62
N VAL A 24 0.65 -3.40 17.26
CA VAL A 24 -0.50 -3.88 18.06
C VAL A 24 -0.64 -5.39 17.90
N LYS A 25 -0.36 -6.14 18.96
CA LYS A 25 -0.20 -7.60 18.89
C LYS A 25 -1.50 -8.41 18.93
N THR A 26 -2.60 -7.82 19.39
CA THR A 26 -3.88 -8.53 19.53
C THR A 26 -5.06 -7.62 19.24
N LYS A 27 -6.22 -8.23 18.99
CA LYS A 27 -7.50 -7.54 18.79
C LYS A 27 -7.86 -6.65 19.97
N GLU A 28 -7.79 -7.19 21.17
CA GLU A 28 -8.18 -6.52 22.43
C GLU A 28 -7.31 -5.27 22.66
N LEU A 29 -6.05 -5.35 22.25
CA LEU A 29 -5.11 -4.24 22.36
C LEU A 29 -5.45 -3.11 21.37
N LEU A 30 -5.91 -3.45 20.17
CA LEU A 30 -6.39 -2.46 19.20
C LEU A 30 -7.67 -1.79 19.70
N GLU A 31 -8.66 -2.57 20.14
CA GLU A 31 -9.93 -2.06 20.68
C GLU A 31 -9.70 -1.15 21.90
N LYS A 32 -8.80 -1.55 22.83
CA LYS A 32 -8.40 -0.71 23.97
C LYS A 32 -7.78 0.61 23.50
N THR A 33 -6.93 0.56 22.48
CA THR A 33 -6.25 1.74 21.93
C THR A 33 -7.24 2.69 21.26
N VAL A 34 -8.13 2.17 20.42
CA VAL A 34 -9.23 2.93 19.79
C VAL A 34 -10.09 3.61 20.85
N LYS A 35 -10.51 2.87 21.88
CA LYS A 35 -11.31 3.42 22.97
C LYS A 35 -10.59 4.53 23.72
N ALA A 36 -9.30 4.37 23.99
CA ALA A 36 -8.51 5.34 24.75
C ALA A 36 -8.20 6.63 23.97
N LEU A 37 -8.23 6.58 22.64
CA LEU A 37 -7.89 7.70 21.76
C LEU A 37 -9.11 8.46 21.22
N TYR A 38 -10.32 7.93 21.43
CA TYR A 38 -11.55 8.61 21.06
C TYR A 38 -11.60 10.06 21.61
N PRO A 39 -12.01 11.06 20.80
CA PRO A 39 -12.61 10.95 19.46
C PRO A 39 -11.60 10.86 18.29
N THR A 40 -10.29 10.84 18.58
CA THR A 40 -9.24 10.81 17.55
C THR A 40 -9.28 9.50 16.77
N PRO A 41 -9.40 9.53 15.43
CA PRO A 41 -9.29 8.35 14.58
C PRO A 41 -7.97 7.60 14.77
N VAL A 42 -8.02 6.27 14.77
CA VAL A 42 -6.82 5.42 14.87
C VAL A 42 -6.47 4.83 13.50
N LEU A 43 -5.19 4.94 13.14
CA LEU A 43 -4.55 4.25 12.03
C LEU A 43 -3.76 3.05 12.56
N VAL A 44 -3.90 1.89 11.90
CA VAL A 44 -3.10 0.69 12.17
C VAL A 44 -2.27 0.31 10.93
N ASN A 45 -1.01 -0.07 11.15
CA ASN A 45 -0.14 -0.60 10.11
C ASN A 45 -0.02 -2.12 10.25
N VAL A 46 -0.32 -2.85 9.18
CA VAL A 46 -0.20 -4.30 9.10
C VAL A 46 0.93 -4.66 8.15
N ILE A 47 1.88 -5.44 8.65
CA ILE A 47 3.01 -5.95 7.89
C ILE A 47 3.05 -7.47 8.10
N SER A 48 2.96 -8.23 7.02
CA SER A 48 3.05 -9.70 7.06
C SER A 48 4.37 -10.16 7.67
N GLY A 49 4.31 -11.09 8.63
CA GLY A 49 5.49 -11.54 9.37
C GLY A 49 6.03 -10.54 10.41
N GLY A 50 5.33 -9.42 10.61
CA GLY A 50 5.65 -8.43 11.64
C GLY A 50 5.06 -8.76 13.01
N LEU A 51 5.09 -7.78 13.92
CA LEU A 51 4.56 -7.90 15.28
C LEU A 51 3.03 -7.83 15.35
N THR A 52 2.42 -7.07 14.43
CA THR A 52 0.97 -6.95 14.29
C THR A 52 0.46 -8.19 13.56
N PRO A 53 -0.56 -8.91 14.09
CA PRO A 53 -1.22 -9.96 13.34
C PRO A 53 -1.73 -9.45 11.99
N SER A 54 -1.84 -10.34 11.01
CA SER A 54 -2.34 -10.01 9.67
C SER A 54 -3.85 -9.77 9.69
N PHE A 55 -4.28 -8.67 10.30
CA PHE A 55 -5.68 -8.24 10.27
C PHE A 55 -6.10 -7.92 8.83
N THR A 56 -7.30 -8.34 8.48
CA THR A 56 -8.00 -7.87 7.28
C THR A 56 -8.50 -6.44 7.49
N THR A 57 -8.85 -5.78 6.39
CA THR A 57 -9.51 -4.46 6.43
C THR A 57 -10.81 -4.50 7.24
N MET A 58 -11.62 -5.55 7.05
CA MET A 58 -12.89 -5.74 7.77
C MET A 58 -12.69 -5.97 9.26
N GLU A 59 -11.68 -6.75 9.66
CA GLU A 59 -11.38 -6.95 11.09
C GLU A 59 -10.89 -5.66 11.73
N ALA A 60 -10.01 -4.90 11.08
CA ALA A 60 -9.55 -3.60 11.56
C ALA A 60 -10.69 -2.60 11.75
N GLU A 61 -11.61 -2.55 10.80
CA GLU A 61 -12.83 -1.74 10.88
C GLU A 61 -13.73 -2.18 12.04
N ALA A 62 -13.98 -3.49 12.18
CA ALA A 62 -14.80 -4.04 13.26
C ALA A 62 -14.21 -3.75 14.65
N MET A 63 -12.88 -3.67 14.77
CA MET A 63 -12.16 -3.27 15.99
C MET A 63 -12.15 -1.75 16.23
N GLY A 64 -12.68 -0.97 15.28
CA GLY A 64 -12.86 0.48 15.38
C GLY A 64 -11.71 1.33 14.84
N ALA A 65 -10.69 0.73 14.20
CA ALA A 65 -9.70 1.50 13.45
C ALA A 65 -10.37 2.19 12.26
N LYS A 66 -9.92 3.40 11.92
CA LYS A 66 -10.46 4.19 10.79
C LYS A 66 -9.61 4.12 9.55
N ILE A 67 -8.32 3.80 9.70
CA ILE A 67 -7.38 3.64 8.60
C ILE A 67 -6.55 2.40 8.86
N ILE A 68 -6.34 1.60 7.83
CA ILE A 68 -5.40 0.50 7.81
C ILE A 68 -4.46 0.67 6.62
N ILE A 69 -3.16 0.47 6.83
CA ILE A 69 -2.15 0.51 5.77
C ILE A 69 -1.40 -0.82 5.70
N PHE A 70 -1.03 -1.22 4.48
CA PHE A 70 -0.26 -2.44 4.20
C PHE A 70 1.07 -2.06 3.54
N SER A 71 2.04 -1.65 4.37
CA SER A 71 3.22 -0.90 3.93
C SER A 71 4.09 -1.60 2.86
N LEU A 72 4.05 -2.93 2.78
CA LEU A 72 4.90 -3.73 1.88
C LEU A 72 4.13 -4.58 0.88
N VAL A 73 2.80 -4.41 0.77
CA VAL A 73 1.94 -5.30 -0.04
C VAL A 73 2.40 -5.39 -1.50
N SER A 74 2.76 -4.27 -2.11
CA SER A 74 3.24 -4.21 -3.49
C SER A 74 4.74 -4.49 -3.61
N ALA A 75 5.54 -3.95 -2.71
CA ALA A 75 7.01 -4.07 -2.76
C ALA A 75 7.47 -5.52 -2.64
N VAL A 76 6.90 -6.29 -1.69
CA VAL A 76 7.25 -7.71 -1.51
C VAL A 76 6.80 -8.53 -2.72
N ALA A 77 5.57 -8.29 -3.21
CA ALA A 77 5.07 -8.96 -4.42
C ALA A 77 5.96 -8.68 -5.64
N ALA A 78 6.41 -7.43 -5.82
CA ALA A 78 7.32 -7.05 -6.90
C ALA A 78 8.67 -7.75 -6.78
N VAL A 79 9.26 -7.85 -5.58
CA VAL A 79 10.52 -8.57 -5.38
C VAL A 79 10.40 -10.04 -5.76
N HIS A 80 9.30 -10.71 -5.40
CA HIS A 80 9.06 -12.09 -5.81
C HIS A 80 8.95 -12.22 -7.33
N ALA A 81 8.15 -11.37 -7.98
CA ALA A 81 7.96 -11.39 -9.43
C ALA A 81 9.27 -11.09 -10.19
N ILE A 82 10.05 -10.11 -9.75
CA ILE A 82 11.35 -9.78 -10.36
C ILE A 82 12.32 -10.95 -10.23
N ARG A 83 12.41 -11.57 -9.04
CA ARG A 83 13.28 -12.73 -8.82
C ARG A 83 12.89 -13.91 -9.71
N GLU A 84 11.60 -14.17 -9.86
CA GLU A 84 11.09 -15.21 -10.74
C GLU A 84 11.40 -14.92 -12.21
N ALA A 85 11.14 -13.71 -12.69
CA ALA A 85 11.45 -13.29 -14.05
C ALA A 85 12.94 -13.43 -14.38
N MET A 86 13.83 -13.00 -13.48
CA MET A 86 15.28 -13.14 -13.67
C MET A 86 15.74 -14.60 -13.66
N ALA A 87 15.15 -15.44 -12.80
CA ALA A 87 15.45 -16.87 -12.77
C ALA A 87 15.01 -17.58 -14.05
N LEU A 88 13.84 -17.23 -14.59
CA LEU A 88 13.35 -17.72 -15.87
C LEU A 88 14.27 -17.28 -17.00
N LEU A 89 14.60 -15.99 -17.10
CA LEU A 89 15.50 -15.45 -18.11
C LEU A 89 16.84 -16.19 -18.14
N LYS A 90 17.44 -16.43 -16.97
CA LYS A 90 18.70 -17.20 -16.85
C LYS A 90 18.58 -18.63 -17.40
N LYS A 91 17.41 -19.27 -17.23
CA LYS A 91 17.16 -20.66 -17.62
C LYS A 91 16.77 -20.79 -19.10
N THR A 92 15.96 -19.88 -19.61
CA THR A 92 15.31 -19.99 -20.92
C THR A 92 15.95 -19.11 -21.99
N GLY A 93 16.72 -18.09 -21.60
CA GLY A 93 17.28 -17.09 -22.51
C GLY A 93 16.24 -16.11 -23.09
N THR A 94 15.01 -16.09 -22.57
CA THR A 94 13.92 -15.22 -23.05
C THR A 94 12.97 -14.84 -21.90
N ASP A 95 12.33 -13.68 -22.02
CA ASP A 95 11.33 -13.14 -21.10
C ASP A 95 9.88 -13.51 -21.49
N HIS A 96 9.67 -14.25 -22.59
CA HIS A 96 8.33 -14.56 -23.14
C HIS A 96 7.35 -15.08 -22.08
N THR A 97 7.80 -15.95 -21.17
CA THR A 97 6.98 -16.48 -20.07
C THR A 97 6.66 -15.41 -19.02
N SER A 98 7.66 -14.64 -18.58
CA SER A 98 7.49 -13.59 -17.57
C SER A 98 6.72 -12.37 -18.07
N ALA A 99 6.75 -12.10 -19.38
CA ALA A 99 5.98 -11.04 -20.01
C ALA A 99 4.46 -11.32 -19.94
N ARG A 100 4.05 -12.60 -19.86
CA ARG A 100 2.64 -13.03 -19.78
C ARG A 100 1.75 -12.36 -20.84
N GLY A 101 2.28 -12.18 -22.06
CA GLY A 101 1.55 -11.53 -23.17
C GLY A 101 1.38 -10.02 -23.06
N MET A 102 2.06 -9.35 -22.12
CA MET A 102 2.15 -7.90 -22.08
C MET A 102 3.22 -7.43 -23.05
N ASP A 103 2.81 -6.65 -24.04
CA ASP A 103 3.69 -5.95 -24.99
C ASP A 103 4.06 -4.54 -24.47
N PRO A 104 5.02 -3.84 -25.09
CA PRO A 104 5.45 -2.52 -24.65
C PRO A 104 4.32 -1.48 -24.61
N ARG A 105 3.37 -1.54 -25.56
CA ARG A 105 2.26 -0.58 -25.58
C ARG A 105 1.35 -0.78 -24.37
N LYS A 106 0.92 -2.01 -24.10
CA LYS A 106 0.13 -2.33 -22.91
C LYS A 106 0.83 -1.97 -21.61
N PHE A 107 2.14 -2.16 -21.55
CA PHE A 107 2.93 -1.71 -20.40
C PHE A 107 2.86 -0.18 -20.23
N PHE A 108 3.02 0.58 -21.32
CA PHE A 108 2.93 2.03 -21.28
C PHE A 108 1.52 2.54 -20.96
N GLU A 109 0.48 1.88 -21.44
CA GLU A 109 -0.92 2.16 -21.07
C GLU A 109 -1.12 2.06 -19.54
N VAL A 110 -0.54 1.05 -18.89
CA VAL A 110 -0.59 0.92 -17.40
C VAL A 110 0.07 2.10 -16.69
N VAL A 111 1.12 2.69 -17.26
CA VAL A 111 1.84 3.83 -16.67
C VAL A 111 1.41 5.18 -17.24
N GLY A 112 0.27 5.22 -17.93
CA GLY A 112 -0.42 6.46 -18.29
C GLY A 112 -0.17 6.98 -19.70
N LEU A 113 0.12 6.11 -20.67
CA LEU A 113 0.36 6.52 -22.06
C LEU A 113 -0.83 7.28 -22.65
N ASP A 114 -2.05 6.81 -22.42
CA ASP A 114 -3.27 7.39 -23.01
C ASP A 114 -3.51 8.82 -22.50
N GLU A 115 -3.26 9.08 -21.22
CA GLU A 115 -3.33 10.42 -20.65
C GLU A 115 -2.31 11.37 -21.28
N VAL A 116 -1.10 10.89 -21.55
CA VAL A 116 -0.04 11.69 -22.19
C VAL A 116 -0.39 11.98 -23.65
N ILE A 117 -0.94 11.01 -24.38
CA ILE A 117 -1.45 11.22 -25.75
C ILE A 117 -2.55 12.28 -25.76
N GLU A 118 -3.49 12.21 -24.82
CA GLU A 118 -4.58 13.18 -24.74
C GLU A 118 -4.09 14.58 -24.39
N ILE A 119 -3.06 14.70 -23.55
CA ILE A 119 -2.40 16.00 -23.27
C ILE A 119 -1.79 16.59 -24.55
N ASP A 120 -1.01 15.81 -25.30
CA ASP A 120 -0.41 16.25 -26.58
C ASP A 120 -1.49 16.73 -27.56
N ARG A 121 -2.53 15.90 -27.75
CA ARG A 121 -3.64 16.21 -28.65
C ARG A 121 -4.39 17.49 -28.25
N ARG A 122 -4.68 17.68 -26.96
CA ARG A 122 -5.38 18.89 -26.46
C ARG A 122 -4.54 20.15 -26.59
N ALA A 123 -3.23 20.03 -26.55
CA ALA A 123 -2.31 21.13 -26.81
C ALA A 123 -2.14 21.44 -28.32
N GLY A 124 -2.78 20.66 -29.20
CA GLY A 124 -2.62 20.76 -30.66
C GLY A 124 -1.38 20.05 -31.20
N GLY A 125 -0.71 19.26 -30.37
CA GLY A 125 0.41 18.42 -30.76
C GLY A 125 -0.02 17.21 -31.59
N THR A 126 0.91 16.71 -32.40
CA THR A 126 0.77 15.49 -33.20
C THR A 126 1.96 14.56 -33.00
N SER A 127 2.74 14.78 -31.93
CA SER A 127 3.97 14.02 -31.68
C SER A 127 3.69 12.57 -31.33
N LEU A 128 2.51 12.29 -30.78
CA LEU A 128 2.11 10.97 -30.33
C LEU A 128 0.98 10.35 -31.19
N SER A 129 0.62 10.98 -32.31
CA SER A 129 -0.53 10.56 -33.14
C SER A 129 -0.37 9.20 -33.83
N SER A 130 0.85 8.68 -33.90
CA SER A 130 1.19 7.41 -34.53
C SER A 130 1.66 6.34 -33.54
N ILE A 131 1.62 6.64 -32.23
CA ILE A 131 1.93 5.67 -31.18
C ILE A 131 0.68 4.83 -30.94
#